data_AF-A0A2M8HHN4-F1
#
_entry.id   AF-A0A2M8HHN4-F1
#
_cell.length_a   1.000
_cell.length_b   1.000
_cell.length_c   1.000
_cell.angle_alpha   90.00
_cell.angle_beta   90.00
_cell.angle_gamma   90.00
#
_symmetry.space_group_name_H-M   'P 1'
#
loop_
_entity.id
_entity.type
_entity.pdbx_description
1 polymer ?
#
loop_
_entity_poly.entity_id
_entity_poly.type
_entity_poly.pdbx_seq_one_letter_code
_entity_poly.pdbx_strand_id
1 'polypeptide(L)'
;MDSINLRLSDEQIWQIALKENLIIVTKDNDFTKIMERKGFPPKIIQIKRGNCKTTTLIDLLKENLRAIHSFSENEGAGILFLK
;
A
#
# COMPACT_ATOMS: atom_id res chain seq x y z
N MET A 1 -4.90 -12.70 22.06
CA MET A 1 -3.97 -12.28 21.00
C MET A 1 -4.74 -12.41 19.72
N ASP A 2 -5.53 -11.39 19.42
CA ASP A 2 -6.55 -11.42 18.39
C ASP A 2 -5.89 -11.44 17.02
N SER A 3 -5.86 -12.63 16.42
CA SER A 3 -5.77 -12.79 14.99
C SER A 3 -6.99 -12.10 14.38
N ILE A 4 -6.85 -10.81 14.07
CA ILE A 4 -7.87 -10.04 13.36
C ILE A 4 -7.99 -10.64 11.95
N ASN A 5 -8.85 -11.64 11.84
CA ASN A 5 -9.32 -12.22 10.60
C ASN A 5 -10.48 -11.35 10.08
N LEU A 6 -10.25 -10.04 9.94
CA LEU A 6 -11.17 -9.17 9.22
C LEU A 6 -10.98 -9.47 7.73
N ARG A 7 -11.82 -10.33 7.15
CA ARG A 7 -11.95 -10.43 5.69
C ARG A 7 -12.68 -9.18 5.19
N LEU A 8 -11.99 -8.03 5.22
CA LEU A 8 -12.42 -6.85 4.48
C LEU A 8 -12.18 -7.10 3.00
N SER A 9 -13.15 -6.72 2.17
CA SER A 9 -12.93 -6.70 0.73
C SER A 9 -11.96 -5.59 0.35
N ASP A 10 -11.32 -5.70 -0.82
CA ASP A 10 -10.45 -4.64 -1.34
C ASP A 10 -11.16 -3.28 -1.40
N GLU A 11 -12.47 -3.29 -1.69
CA GLU A 11 -13.31 -2.10 -1.67
C GLU A 11 -13.43 -1.50 -0.27
N GLN A 12 -13.65 -2.33 0.76
CA GLN A 12 -13.71 -1.84 2.14
C GLN A 12 -12.36 -1.29 2.61
N ILE A 13 -11.26 -1.97 2.26
CA ILE A 13 -9.91 -1.50 2.55
C ILE A 13 -9.65 -0.15 1.86
N TRP A 14 -10.07 -0.02 0.59
CA TRP A 14 -9.98 1.24 -0.15
C TRP A 14 -10.75 2.38 0.53
N GLN A 15 -11.99 2.14 0.94
CA GLN A 15 -12.81 3.16 1.61
C GLN A 15 -12.23 3.56 2.97
N ILE A 16 -11.70 2.61 3.75
CA ILE A 16 -11.03 2.90 5.01
C ILE A 16 -9.79 3.76 4.76
N ALA A 17 -8.95 3.37 3.79
CA ALA A 17 -7.76 4.13 3.46
C ALA A 17 -8.08 5.55 2.97
N LEU A 18 -9.17 5.71 2.21
CA LEU A 18 -9.62 7.01 1.74
C LEU A 18 -10.10 7.88 2.90
N LYS A 19 -10.96 7.35 3.76
CA LYS A 19 -11.56 8.07 4.87
C LYS A 19 -10.52 8.51 5.91
N GLU A 20 -9.58 7.63 6.20
CA GLU A 20 -8.57 7.82 7.25
C GLU A 20 -7.25 8.40 6.70
N ASN A 21 -7.22 8.79 5.41
CA ASN A 21 -6.04 9.32 4.71
C ASN A 21 -4.79 8.44 4.85
N LEU A 22 -4.96 7.13 4.61
CA LEU A 22 -3.91 6.12 4.73
C LEU A 22 -3.32 5.75 3.37
N ILE A 23 -2.10 5.20 3.41
CA ILE A 23 -1.43 4.59 2.28
C ILE A 23 -1.60 3.07 2.35
N ILE A 24 -2.08 2.47 1.26
CA ILE A 24 -2.23 1.01 1.16
C ILE A 24 -0.89 0.40 0.76
N VAL A 25 -0.34 -0.49 1.59
CA VAL A 25 0.86 -1.28 1.26
C VAL A 25 0.44 -2.69 0.88
N THR A 26 0.74 -3.13 -0.33
CA THR A 26 0.28 -4.44 -0.82
C THR A 26 1.26 -5.13 -1.77
N LYS A 27 1.20 -6.46 -1.83
CA LYS A 27 1.84 -7.28 -2.88
C LYS A 27 0.89 -7.59 -4.04
N ASP A 28 -0.41 -7.44 -3.82
CA ASP A 28 -1.44 -7.78 -4.80
C ASP A 28 -1.62 -6.67 -5.82
N ASN A 29 -1.96 -7.06 -7.04
CA ASN A 29 -2.20 -6.12 -8.13
C ASN A 29 -3.63 -5.57 -8.15
N ASP A 30 -4.54 -6.09 -7.32
CA ASP A 30 -5.96 -5.71 -7.37
C ASP A 30 -6.21 -4.28 -6.92
N PHE A 31 -5.46 -3.76 -5.95
CA PHE A 31 -5.52 -2.35 -5.57
C PHE A 31 -5.04 -1.41 -6.68
N THR A 32 -4.05 -1.82 -7.47
CA THR A 32 -3.62 -1.03 -8.64
C THR A 32 -4.76 -0.95 -9.66
N LYS A 33 -5.50 -2.04 -9.89
CA LYS A 33 -6.68 -2.01 -10.74
C LYS A 33 -7.79 -1.12 -10.18
N ILE A 34 -7.97 -1.08 -8.85
CA ILE A 34 -8.94 -0.16 -8.22
C ILE A 34 -8.52 1.29 -8.46
N MET A 35 -7.24 1.61 -8.26
CA MET A 35 -6.68 2.93 -8.53
C MET A 35 -6.82 3.34 -10.00
N GLU A 36 -6.55 2.45 -10.94
CA GLU A 36 -6.76 2.71 -12.37
C GLU A 36 -8.22 3.07 -12.68
N ARG A 37 -9.19 2.46 -11.97
CA ARG A 37 -10.62 2.75 -12.16
C ARG A 37 -11.11 3.99 -11.42
N LYS A 38 -10.55 4.31 -10.25
CA LYS A 38 -11.07 5.35 -9.34
C LYS A 38 -10.18 6.58 -9.22
N GLY A 39 -8.96 6.52 -9.73
CA GLY A 39 -7.91 7.48 -9.44
C GLY A 39 -7.33 7.31 -8.05
N PHE A 40 -6.62 8.33 -7.60
CA PHE A 40 -6.09 8.48 -6.24
C PHE A 40 -6.54 9.84 -5.70
N PRO A 41 -6.70 10.03 -4.37
CA PRO A 41 -6.39 9.09 -3.27
C PRO A 41 -7.37 7.90 -3.11
N PRO A 42 -6.99 6.81 -2.40
CA PRO A 42 -5.77 6.56 -1.60
C PRO A 42 -4.50 6.35 -2.42
N LYS A 43 -3.34 6.50 -1.76
CA LYS A 43 -2.02 6.17 -2.31
C LYS A 43 -1.70 4.69 -2.11
N ILE A 44 -0.90 4.11 -3.01
CA ILE A 44 -0.49 2.70 -2.96
C ILE A 44 1.05 2.60 -2.94
N ILE A 45 1.57 1.77 -2.04
CA ILE A 45 2.93 1.22 -2.13
C ILE A 45 2.80 -0.24 -2.55
N GLN A 46 3.27 -0.55 -3.77
CA GLN A 46 3.25 -1.91 -4.29
C GLN A 46 4.60 -2.59 -4.15
N ILE A 47 4.61 -3.71 -3.44
CA ILE A 47 5.79 -4.53 -3.18
C ILE A 47 5.94 -5.55 -4.30
N LYS A 48 6.95 -5.37 -5.16
CA LYS A 48 7.28 -6.26 -6.27
C LYS A 48 8.25 -7.38 -5.83
N ARG A 49 7.95 -8.03 -4.71
CA ARG A 49 8.62 -9.26 -4.25
C ARG A 49 7.62 -10.38 -4.11
N GLY A 50 8.03 -11.59 -4.48
CA GLY A 50 7.28 -12.81 -4.23
C GLY A 50 7.16 -13.12 -2.73
N ASN A 51 6.93 -14.40 -2.41
CA ASN A 51 6.95 -14.82 -1.01
C ASN A 51 8.31 -14.51 -0.38
N CYS A 52 8.28 -13.69 0.68
CA CYS A 52 9.44 -13.30 1.44
C CYS A 52 9.07 -13.30 2.91
N LYS A 53 10.07 -13.46 3.77
CA LYS A 53 9.86 -13.37 5.21
C LYS A 53 9.40 -11.96 5.58
N THR A 54 8.65 -11.84 6.66
CA THR A 54 8.23 -10.55 7.22
C THR A 54 9.44 -9.65 7.52
N THR A 55 10.56 -10.22 7.96
CA THR A 55 11.81 -9.49 8.19
C THR A 55 12.30 -8.80 6.92
N THR A 56 12.34 -9.52 5.81
CA THR A 56 12.74 -8.96 4.50
C THR A 56 11.82 -7.84 4.05
N LEU A 57 10.52 -7.92 4.33
CA LEU A 57 9.59 -6.84 4.02
C LEU A 57 9.85 -5.61 4.89
N ILE A 58 10.11 -5.81 6.19
CA ILE A 58 10.46 -4.71 7.11
C ILE A 58 11.76 -4.03 6.67
N ASP A 59 12.78 -4.81 6.30
CA ASP A 59 14.07 -4.28 5.85
C ASP A 59 13.89 -3.49 4.54
N LEU A 60 13.11 -4.01 3.58
CA LEU A 60 12.76 -3.29 2.36
C LEU A 60 12.10 -1.92 2.65
N LEU A 61 11.14 -1.88 3.57
CA LEU A 61 10.47 -0.64 3.94
C LEU A 61 11.45 0.33 4.61
N LYS A 62 12.31 -0.16 5.50
CA LYS A 62 13.35 0.64 6.19
C LYS A 62 14.33 1.26 5.20
N GLU A 63 14.84 0.46 4.27
CA GLU A 63 15.76 0.89 3.22
C GLU A 63 15.15 1.97 2.31
N ASN A 64 13.82 1.94 2.14
CA ASN A 64 13.08 2.87 1.29
C ASN A 64 12.34 3.98 2.05
N LEU A 65 12.60 4.18 3.35
CA LEU A 65 11.89 5.17 4.17
C LEU A 65 11.89 6.58 3.59
N ARG A 66 13.03 7.02 3.02
CA ARG A 66 13.13 8.33 2.38
C ARG A 66 12.19 8.44 1.17
N ALA A 67 12.18 7.44 0.30
CA ALA A 67 11.31 7.40 -0.86
C ALA A 67 9.83 7.36 -0.46
N ILE A 68 9.49 6.58 0.57
CA ILE A 68 8.14 6.51 1.14
C ILE A 68 7.70 7.87 1.70
N HIS A 69 8.58 8.56 2.44
CA HIS A 69 8.30 9.89 2.97
C HIS A 69 8.02 10.89 1.85
N SER A 70 8.94 11.02 0.89
CA SER A 70 8.76 11.91 -0.26
C SER A 70 7.51 11.57 -1.07
N PHE A 71 7.17 10.29 -1.19
CA PHE A 71 5.94 9.85 -1.84
C PHE A 71 4.68 10.26 -1.05
N SER A 72 4.71 10.16 0.28
CA SER A 72 3.58 10.56 1.13
C SER A 72 3.23 12.05 1.00
N GLU A 73 4.24 12.90 0.80
CA GLU A 73 4.10 14.35 0.62
C GLU A 73 3.79 14.78 -0.82
N ASN A 74 4.00 13.90 -1.81
CA ASN A 74 3.78 14.22 -3.22
C ASN A 74 2.30 14.11 -3.62
N GLU A 75 1.64 15.22 -3.88
CA GLU A 75 0.22 15.26 -4.27
C GLU A 75 -0.06 14.76 -5.69
N GLY A 76 0.96 14.69 -6.56
CA GLY A 76 0.84 14.22 -7.94
C GLY A 76 1.12 12.73 -8.15
N ALA A 77 1.45 12.00 -7.09
CA ALA A 77 1.82 10.59 -7.16
C ALA A 77 0.82 9.68 -6.44
N GLY A 78 0.18 8.78 -7.20
CA GLY A 78 -0.74 7.78 -6.66
C GLY A 78 -0.08 6.48 -6.23
N ILE A 79 1.02 6.07 -6.87
CA ILE A 79 1.64 4.76 -6.63
C ILE A 79 3.17 4.83 -6.55
N LEU A 80 3.74 4.03 -5.63
CA LEU A 80 5.18 3.80 -5.49
C LEU A 80 5.45 2.29 -5.57
N PHE A 81 6.44 1.90 -6.39
CA PHE A 81 6.86 0.50 -6.51
C PHE A 81 8.16 0.26 -5.73
N LEU A 82 8.17 -0.71 -4.82
CA LEU A 82 9.37 -1.14 -4.10
C LEU A 82 9.78 -2.56 -4.56
N LYS A 83 11.07 -2.77 -4.77
CA LYS A 83 11.63 -4.01 -5.34
C LYS A 83 12.49 -4.79 -4.38
#